data_AF-A0A379ABD0-F1
#
_entry.id   AF-A0A379ABD0-F1
#
_cell.length_a   1.000
_cell.length_b   1.000
_cell.length_c   1.000
_cell.angle_alpha   90.00
_cell.angle_beta   90.00
_cell.angle_gamma   90.00
#
_symmetry.space_group_name_H-M   'P 1'
#
loop_
_entity.id
_entity.type
_entity.pdbx_description
1 polymer ?
#
loop_
_entity_poly.entity_id
_entity_poly.type
_entity_poly.pdbx_seq_one_letter_code
_entity_poly.pdbx_strand_id
1 'polypeptide(L)'
;MTRRAITLSGRKIVLSSWMHLPPRERYRPHYLLRADHHFAISNQIKEQLVELGARATDVDVIYNPIKRNDTVIGRPPGAEVSLYWSRPLSAGRNSLKICFDALQQLDAPWTLEIVG
;
A
#
# COMPACT_ATOMS: atom_id res chain seq x y z
N MET A 1 9.45 3.67 -21.93
CA MET A 1 10.55 3.12 -22.76
C MET A 1 10.37 1.61 -23.00
N THR A 2 9.92 0.85 -22.00
CA THR A 2 9.72 -0.62 -22.07
C THR A 2 8.90 -1.10 -23.26
N ARG A 3 7.73 -0.50 -23.56
CA ARG A 3 6.91 -0.90 -24.71
C ARG A 3 7.64 -0.78 -26.05
N ARG A 4 8.44 0.28 -26.23
CA ARG A 4 9.27 0.45 -27.44
C ARG A 4 10.36 -0.62 -27.53
N ALA A 5 11.00 -0.96 -26.41
CA ALA A 5 12.00 -2.03 -26.37
C ALA A 5 11.40 -3.40 -26.72
N ILE A 6 10.20 -3.72 -26.22
CA ILE A 6 9.47 -4.94 -26.58
C ILE A 6 9.21 -4.98 -28.09
N THR A 7 8.69 -3.89 -28.66
CA THR A 7 8.45 -3.81 -30.11
C THR A 7 9.73 -3.99 -30.92
N LEU A 8 10.82 -3.31 -30.56
CA LEU A 8 12.11 -3.41 -31.26
C LEU A 8 12.77 -4.79 -31.12
N SER A 9 12.49 -5.52 -30.04
CA SER A 9 13.03 -6.87 -29.85
C SER A 9 12.43 -7.92 -30.78
N GLY A 10 11.31 -7.61 -31.45
CA GLY A 10 10.56 -8.57 -32.26
C GLY A 10 9.91 -9.71 -31.45
N ARG A 11 9.99 -9.66 -30.11
CA ARG A 11 9.44 -10.68 -29.22
C ARG A 11 8.03 -10.31 -28.75
N LYS A 12 7.19 -11.33 -28.60
CA LYS A 12 5.89 -11.20 -27.91
C LYS A 12 6.13 -11.32 -26.40
N ILE A 13 6.09 -10.18 -25.71
CA ILE A 13 6.29 -10.08 -24.26
C ILE A 13 5.07 -9.40 -23.66
N VAL A 14 4.48 -10.01 -22.63
CA VAL A 14 3.42 -9.38 -21.82
C VAL A 14 4.08 -8.45 -20.80
N LEU A 15 3.72 -7.17 -20.83
CA LEU A 15 4.18 -6.20 -19.85
C LEU A 15 3.15 -6.07 -18.72
N SER A 16 3.51 -6.49 -17.52
CA SER A 16 2.67 -6.30 -16.32
C SER A 16 3.22 -5.20 -15.42
N SER A 17 2.34 -4.39 -14.84
CA SER A 17 2.71 -3.45 -13.76
C SER A 17 2.19 -3.96 -12.41
N TRP A 18 2.94 -3.78 -11.33
CA TRP A 18 2.46 -4.10 -9.98
C TRP A 18 2.46 -2.85 -9.10
N MET A 19 1.27 -2.42 -8.69
CA MET A 19 1.06 -1.18 -7.96
C MET A 19 0.94 -1.42 -6.46
N HIS A 20 1.91 -0.89 -5.71
CA HIS A 20 1.91 -0.92 -4.23
C HIS A 20 1.45 0.39 -3.60
N LEU A 21 1.14 1.40 -4.42
CA LEU A 21 0.67 2.71 -4.00
C LEU A 21 -0.47 3.18 -4.90
N PRO A 22 -1.34 4.09 -4.44
CA PRO A 22 -2.40 4.67 -5.24
C PRO A 22 -1.87 5.27 -6.55
N PRO A 23 -2.38 4.84 -7.73
CA PRO A 23 -1.85 5.28 -9.02
C PRO A 23 -2.08 6.77 -9.30
N ARG A 24 -3.17 7.36 -8.80
CA ARG A 24 -3.55 8.76 -9.07
C ARG A 24 -2.56 9.79 -8.51
N GLU A 25 -2.00 9.51 -7.33
CA GLU A 25 -1.27 10.52 -6.55
C GLU A 25 0.21 10.62 -6.91
N ARG A 26 0.79 9.55 -7.46
CA ARG A 26 2.26 9.44 -7.63
C ARG A 26 2.72 9.09 -9.02
N TYR A 27 1.84 8.56 -9.87
CA TYR A 27 2.24 8.06 -11.17
C TYR A 27 1.62 8.89 -12.29
N ARG A 28 2.33 8.92 -13.42
CA ARG A 28 1.83 9.50 -14.66
C ARG A 28 0.90 8.47 -15.32
N PRO A 29 -0.43 8.65 -15.31
CA PRO A 29 -1.36 7.59 -15.69
C PRO A 29 -1.16 7.06 -17.10
N HIS A 30 -0.78 7.94 -18.04
CA HIS A 30 -0.53 7.57 -19.44
C HIS A 30 0.67 6.63 -19.65
N TYR A 31 1.59 6.54 -18.69
CA TYR A 31 2.66 5.54 -18.74
C TYR A 31 2.24 4.23 -18.09
N LEU A 32 1.40 4.30 -17.05
CA LEU A 32 0.89 3.12 -16.37
C LEU A 32 0.04 2.27 -17.31
N LEU A 33 -0.87 2.91 -18.05
CA LEU A 33 -1.77 2.27 -19.03
C LEU A 33 -1.07 1.70 -20.29
N ARG A 34 0.27 1.72 -20.35
CA ARG A 34 1.03 1.06 -21.43
C ARG A 34 1.36 -0.40 -21.14
N ALA A 35 1.13 -0.84 -19.89
CA ALA A 35 1.18 -2.24 -19.54
C ALA A 35 0.01 -3.00 -20.18
N ASP A 36 0.23 -4.27 -20.51
CA ASP A 36 -0.81 -5.18 -20.99
C ASP A 36 -1.67 -5.71 -19.84
N HIS A 37 -1.14 -5.71 -18.62
CA HIS A 37 -1.81 -6.21 -17.42
C HIS A 37 -1.38 -5.46 -16.15
N HIS A 38 -2.21 -5.49 -15.11
CA HIS A 38 -1.94 -4.82 -13.85
C HIS A 38 -2.20 -5.73 -12.64
N PHE A 39 -1.30 -5.70 -11.66
CA PHE A 39 -1.49 -6.26 -10.33
C PHE A 39 -1.73 -5.12 -9.33
N ALA A 40 -2.79 -5.24 -8.54
CA ALA A 40 -3.15 -4.31 -7.49
C ALA A 40 -3.06 -4.99 -6.12
N ILE A 41 -2.50 -4.32 -5.11
CA ILE A 41 -2.42 -4.90 -3.74
C ILE A 41 -3.70 -4.72 -2.91
N SER A 42 -4.71 -4.06 -3.48
CA SER A 42 -6.02 -3.84 -2.86
C SER A 42 -7.09 -3.56 -3.91
N ASN A 43 -8.36 -3.69 -3.51
CA ASN A 43 -9.49 -3.35 -4.37
C ASN A 43 -9.52 -1.85 -4.71
N GLN A 44 -9.15 -0.98 -3.77
CA GLN A 44 -9.09 0.47 -4.03
C GLN A 44 -8.08 0.82 -5.12
N ILE A 45 -6.92 0.17 -5.16
CA ILE A 45 -5.95 0.39 -6.24
C ILE A 45 -6.48 -0.13 -7.58
N LYS A 46 -7.19 -1.27 -7.58
CA LYS A 46 -7.86 -1.80 -8.78
C LYS A 46 -8.91 -0.81 -9.31
N GLU A 47 -9.77 -0.29 -8.44
CA GLU A 47 -10.79 0.70 -8.81
C GLU A 47 -10.14 1.94 -9.43
N GLN A 48 -9.08 2.47 -8.81
CA GLN A 48 -8.36 3.62 -9.36
C GLN A 48 -7.70 3.31 -10.73
N LEU A 49 -7.16 2.11 -10.94
CA LEU A 49 -6.63 1.70 -12.25
C LEU A 49 -7.71 1.68 -13.32
N VAL A 50 -8.90 1.13 -12.99
CA VAL A 50 -10.05 1.07 -13.89
C VAL A 50 -10.56 2.47 -14.22
N GLU A 51 -10.68 3.34 -13.21
CA GLU A 51 -11.07 4.75 -13.41
C GLU A 51 -10.08 5.53 -14.28
N LEU A 52 -8.79 5.17 -14.24
CA LEU A 52 -7.78 5.76 -15.13
C LEU A 52 -7.89 5.25 -16.58
N GLY A 53 -8.62 4.16 -16.83
CA GLY A 53 -8.87 3.61 -18.15
C GLY A 53 -8.35 2.20 -18.38
N ALA A 54 -7.85 1.49 -17.36
CA ALA A 54 -7.53 0.07 -17.48
C ALA A 54 -8.81 -0.76 -17.62
N ARG A 55 -8.79 -1.82 -18.42
CA ARG A 55 -9.92 -2.76 -18.47
C ARG A 55 -9.94 -3.59 -17.20
N ALA A 56 -11.12 -3.74 -16.57
CA ALA A 56 -11.25 -4.49 -15.32
C ALA A 56 -10.80 -5.97 -15.44
N THR A 57 -10.86 -6.54 -16.64
CA THR A 57 -10.38 -7.89 -16.98
C THR A 57 -8.86 -8.01 -17.00
N ASP A 58 -8.13 -6.88 -17.06
CA ASP A 58 -6.67 -6.83 -17.11
C ASP A 58 -6.07 -6.39 -15.75
N VAL A 59 -6.88 -6.42 -14.69
CA VAL A 59 -6.47 -6.02 -13.34
C VAL A 59 -6.80 -7.11 -12.33
N ASP A 60 -5.75 -7.78 -11.86
CA ASP A 60 -5.82 -8.77 -10.78
C ASP A 60 -5.49 -8.13 -9.43
N VAL A 61 -6.19 -8.56 -8.38
CA VAL A 61 -5.91 -8.15 -7.01
C VAL A 61 -5.09 -9.24 -6.32
N ILE A 62 -3.85 -8.91 -5.98
CA ILE A 62 -2.92 -9.77 -5.25
C ILE A 62 -2.46 -9.01 -4.00
N TYR A 63 -3.08 -9.32 -2.86
CA TYR A 63 -2.72 -8.72 -1.58
C TYR A 63 -1.26 -8.99 -1.21
N ASN A 64 -0.65 -8.08 -0.45
CA ASN A 64 0.71 -8.26 0.03
C ASN A 64 0.78 -9.52 0.91
N PRO A 65 1.64 -10.49 0.57
CA PRO A 65 1.76 -11.70 1.37
C PRO A 65 2.45 -11.37 2.70
N ILE A 66 2.02 -12.05 3.75
CA ILE A 66 2.71 -12.07 5.04
C ILE A 66 3.16 -13.50 5.33
N LYS A 67 4.33 -13.64 5.97
CA LYS A 67 4.74 -14.95 6.52
C LYS A 67 3.78 -15.30 7.65
N ARG A 68 3.24 -16.51 7.62
CA ARG A 68 2.49 -17.04 8.77
C ARG A 68 3.44 -17.15 9.95
N ASN A 69 2.98 -16.70 11.11
CA ASN A 69 3.68 -16.82 12.37
C ASN A 69 2.68 -17.29 13.42
N ASP A 70 3.07 -18.28 14.21
CA ASP A 70 2.26 -18.83 15.30
C ASP A 70 2.44 -18.03 16.61
N THR A 71 3.26 -16.98 16.59
CA THR A 71 3.42 -16.07 17.73
C THR A 71 2.12 -15.33 17.97
N VAL A 72 1.51 -15.60 19.13
CA VAL A 72 0.35 -14.85 19.63
C VAL A 72 0.86 -13.76 20.57
N ILE A 73 0.47 -12.52 20.32
CA ILE A 73 0.75 -11.41 21.24
C ILE A 73 -0.26 -11.52 22.39
N GLY A 74 0.24 -11.85 23.59
CA GLY A 74 -0.57 -11.91 24.80
C GLY A 74 -1.06 -10.53 25.23
N ARG A 75 -2.20 -10.47 25.91
CA ARG A 75 -2.65 -9.23 26.56
C ARG A 75 -1.74 -8.94 27.77
N PRO A 76 -1.13 -7.75 27.88
CA PRO A 76 -0.30 -7.41 29.03
C PRO A 76 -1.14 -7.40 30.34
N PRO A 77 -0.53 -7.74 31.48
CA PRO A 77 -1.21 -7.68 32.77
C PRO A 77 -1.41 -6.21 33.20
N GLY A 78 -2.61 -5.68 32.96
CA GLY A 78 -3.00 -4.30 33.25
C GLY A 78 -4.02 -3.76 32.26
N ALA A 79 -4.52 -2.54 32.49
CA ALA A 79 -5.40 -1.80 31.56
C ALA A 79 -4.61 -0.89 30.60
N GLU A 80 -3.30 -1.13 30.46
CA GLU A 80 -2.41 -0.26 29.71
C GLU A 80 -2.52 -0.53 28.21
N VAL A 81 -2.72 0.53 27.43
CA VAL A 81 -2.72 0.46 25.97
C VAL A 81 -1.28 0.63 25.47
N SER A 82 -0.68 -0.46 24.98
CA SER A 82 0.62 -0.43 24.30
C SER A 82 0.44 -0.30 22.80
N LEU A 83 1.00 0.76 22.21
CA LEU A 83 0.95 1.02 20.78
C LEU A 83 2.34 0.88 20.17
N TYR A 84 2.42 0.17 19.04
CA TYR A 84 3.64 0.01 18.26
C TYR A 84 3.48 0.70 16.91
N TRP A 85 4.36 1.64 16.61
CA TRP A 85 4.35 2.37 15.33
C TRP A 85 5.67 2.21 14.58
N SER A 86 5.64 1.51 13.45
CA SER A 86 6.81 1.36 12.57
C SER A 86 6.86 2.42 11.47
N ARG A 87 7.95 3.20 11.41
CA ARG A 87 8.25 4.24 10.40
C ARG A 87 7.19 5.34 10.22
N PRO A 88 7.32 6.47 10.93
CA PRO A 88 6.50 7.65 10.64
C PRO A 88 6.83 8.18 9.23
N LEU A 89 5.93 7.96 8.27
CA LEU A 89 6.03 8.58 6.96
C LEU A 89 5.85 10.10 7.11
N SER A 90 6.86 10.90 6.76
CA SER A 90 6.75 12.38 6.80
C SER A 90 5.94 12.97 5.65
N ALA A 91 5.22 12.15 4.88
CA ALA A 91 4.54 12.58 3.66
C ALA A 91 3.02 12.62 3.84
N GLY A 92 2.50 13.81 4.19
CA GLY A 92 1.07 14.17 4.17
C GLY A 92 0.38 14.10 5.53
N ARG A 93 -0.22 15.22 5.97
CA ARG A 93 -0.95 15.44 7.24
C ARG A 93 -0.51 14.49 8.37
N ASN A 94 0.68 14.77 8.93
CA ASN A 94 1.35 14.14 10.08
C ASN A 94 0.50 13.09 10.83
N SER A 95 0.61 11.82 10.42
CA SER A 95 -0.03 10.67 11.08
C SER A 95 0.32 10.59 12.57
N LEU A 96 1.53 11.02 12.96
CA LEU A 96 1.95 11.14 14.36
C LEU A 96 1.14 12.17 15.14
N LYS A 97 0.77 13.30 14.54
CA LYS A 97 -0.05 14.31 15.23
C LYS A 97 -1.41 13.72 15.55
N ILE A 98 -2.04 13.05 14.59
CA ILE A 98 -3.33 12.38 14.79
C ILE A 98 -3.22 11.32 15.89
N CYS A 99 -2.13 10.55 15.90
CA CYS A 99 -1.86 9.56 16.94
C CYS A 99 -1.73 10.21 18.33
N PHE A 100 -0.95 11.29 18.47
CA PHE A 100 -0.81 12.01 19.74
C PHE A 100 -2.11 12.69 20.19
N ASP A 101 -2.83 13.33 19.27
CA ASP A 101 -4.13 13.96 19.56
C ASP A 101 -5.15 12.93 20.05
N ALA A 102 -5.11 11.71 19.52
CA ALA A 102 -5.98 10.62 19.96
C ALA A 102 -5.56 10.07 21.33
N LEU A 103 -4.26 9.88 21.56
CA LEU A 103 -3.72 9.41 22.84
C LEU A 103 -3.98 10.39 23.99
N GLN A 104 -3.98 11.70 23.71
CA GLN A 104 -4.33 12.72 24.70
C GLN A 104 -5.77 12.57 25.24
N GLN A 105 -6.68 11.99 24.45
CA GLN A 105 -8.09 11.81 24.82
C GLN A 105 -8.34 10.50 25.56
N LEU A 106 -7.33 9.66 25.74
CA LEU A 106 -7.48 8.35 26.38
C LEU A 106 -7.55 8.52 27.91
N ASP A 107 -8.65 8.10 28.52
CA ASP A 107 -8.81 8.04 29.98
C ASP A 107 -8.34 6.68 30.53
N ALA A 108 -7.09 6.31 30.20
CA ALA A 108 -6.44 5.10 30.67
C ALA A 108 -4.91 5.26 30.58
N PRO A 109 -4.13 4.55 31.40
CA PRO A 109 -2.68 4.47 31.22
C PRO A 109 -2.32 3.95 29.83
N TRP A 110 -1.34 4.56 29.18
CA TRP A 110 -0.86 4.12 27.87
C TRP A 110 0.65 4.35 27.72
N THR A 111 1.26 3.49 26.90
CA THR A 111 2.64 3.64 26.45
C THR A 111 2.70 3.51 24.94
N LEU A 112 3.42 4.42 24.29
CA LEU A 112 3.65 4.41 22.85
C LEU A 112 5.13 4.13 22.57
N GLU A 113 5.39 3.02 21.89
CA GLU A 113 6.72 2.67 21.38
C GLU A 113 6.81 3.00 19.89
N ILE A 114 7.70 3.93 19.54
CA ILE A 114 7.95 4.33 18.15
C ILE A 114 9.26 3.71 17.70
N VAL A 115 9.21 2.89 16.64
CA VAL A 115 10.38 2.22 16.05
C VAL A 115 10.49 2.63 14.58
N GLY A 116 11.63 3.20 14.18
CA GLY A 116 11.83 3.81 12.86
C GLY A 116 12.94 3.14 12.08
#